data_AF-A0A7K1XU43-F1
#
_entry.id   AF-A0A7K1XU43-F1
#
_cell.length_a   1.000
_cell.length_b   1.000
_cell.length_c   1.000
_cell.angle_alpha   90.00
_cell.angle_beta   90.00
_cell.angle_gamma   90.00
#
_symmetry.space_group_name_H-M   'P 1'
#
loop_
_entity.id
_entity.type
_entity.pdbx_description
1 polymer ?
#
loop_
_entity_poly.entity_id
_entity_poly.type
_entity_poly.pdbx_seq_one_letter_code
_entity_poly.pdbx_strand_id
1 'polypeptide(L)'
;MFDQIVKMVKDQLDNTPEVKSAIPPQEEDAIHTEVAAHIDNGIKQEAAAQGGVGGLLSSLAGSLGSGSNVTNAITGGLAASLASKFGLPPAVTGAIAGALPGILQKFAHKANDPNDNSVTPESIQSSLGGLGGLFK
;
A
#
# COMPACT_ATOMS: atom_id res chain seq x y z
N MET A 1 7.08 -8.95 -4.20
CA MET A 1 6.68 -7.76 -3.42
C MET A 1 5.17 -7.65 -3.31
N PHE A 2 4.43 -7.65 -4.41
CA PHE A 2 2.96 -7.52 -4.42
C PHE A 2 2.24 -8.45 -3.42
N ASP A 3 2.56 -9.76 -3.42
CA ASP A 3 1.99 -10.72 -2.47
C ASP A 3 2.19 -10.34 -1.00
N GLN A 4 3.31 -9.69 -0.68
CA GLN A 4 3.58 -9.23 0.67
C GLN A 4 2.70 -8.03 1.03
N ILE A 5 2.43 -7.13 0.08
CA ILE A 5 1.47 -6.05 0.26
C ILE A 5 0.07 -6.63 0.48
N VAL A 6 -0.35 -7.59 -0.35
CA VAL A 6 -1.63 -8.30 -0.16
C VAL A 6 -1.71 -8.92 1.23
N LYS A 7 -0.63 -9.56 1.70
CA LYS A 7 -0.57 -10.14 3.05
C LYS A 7 -0.69 -9.08 4.15
N MET A 8 -0.03 -7.93 4.01
CA MET A 8 -0.13 -6.83 4.98
C MET A 8 -1.50 -6.17 4.99
N VAL A 9 -2.12 -6.02 3.82
CA VAL A 9 -3.50 -5.55 3.68
C VAL A 9 -4.45 -6.53 4.36
N LYS A 10 -4.34 -7.83 4.05
CA LYS A 10 -5.11 -8.89 4.69
C LYS A 10 -5.00 -8.81 6.21
N ASP A 11 -3.77 -8.79 6.74
CA ASP A 11 -3.50 -8.66 8.17
C ASP A 11 -4.18 -7.44 8.79
N GLN A 12 -4.05 -6.26 8.17
CA GLN A 12 -4.60 -5.02 8.72
C GLN A 12 -6.14 -4.98 8.65
N LEU A 13 -6.73 -5.44 7.54
CA LEU A 13 -8.17 -5.43 7.34
C LEU A 13 -8.87 -6.51 8.18
N ASP A 14 -8.24 -7.67 8.36
CA ASP A 14 -8.72 -8.70 9.30
C ASP A 14 -8.75 -8.21 10.75
N ASN A 15 -7.81 -7.32 11.10
CA ASN A 15 -7.78 -6.65 12.41
C ASN A 15 -8.78 -5.49 12.53
N THR A 16 -9.54 -5.17 11.47
CA THR A 16 -10.52 -4.09 11.45
C THR A 16 -11.95 -4.66 11.38
N PRO A 17 -12.67 -4.81 12.51
CA PRO A 17 -13.96 -5.51 12.55
C PRO A 17 -15.03 -4.89 11.65
N GLU A 18 -15.00 -3.56 11.50
CA GLU A 18 -15.91 -2.79 10.64
C GLU A 18 -15.74 -3.14 9.17
N VAL A 19 -14.50 -3.34 8.72
CA VAL A 19 -14.18 -3.74 7.35
C VAL A 19 -14.56 -5.20 7.13
N LYS A 20 -14.14 -6.07 8.05
CA LYS A 20 -14.41 -7.51 7.98
C LYS A 20 -15.90 -7.84 7.94
N SER A 21 -16.72 -7.11 8.69
CA SER A 21 -18.18 -7.36 8.73
C SER A 21 -18.90 -6.82 7.50
N ALA A 22 -18.32 -5.86 6.79
CA ALA A 22 -18.96 -5.20 5.65
C ALA A 22 -18.51 -5.78 4.29
N ILE A 23 -17.40 -6.51 4.26
CA ILE A 23 -16.89 -7.14 3.04
C ILE A 23 -17.46 -8.55 2.89
N PRO A 24 -18.12 -8.87 1.77
CA PRO A 24 -18.53 -10.24 1.46
C PRO A 24 -17.30 -11.15 1.29
N PRO A 25 -17.30 -12.39 1.81
CA PRO A 25 -16.16 -13.32 1.67
C PRO A 25 -15.74 -13.59 0.22
N GLN A 26 -16.71 -13.51 -0.71
CA GLN A 26 -16.51 -13.69 -2.14
C GLN A 26 -15.84 -12.50 -2.84
N GLU A 27 -15.95 -11.29 -2.27
CA GLU A 27 -15.33 -10.06 -2.78
C GLU A 27 -14.04 -9.72 -2.01
N GLU A 28 -13.83 -10.36 -0.85
CA GLU A 28 -12.74 -10.07 0.08
C GLU A 28 -11.36 -10.14 -0.60
N ASP A 29 -11.08 -11.24 -1.30
CA ASP A 29 -9.79 -11.41 -1.97
C ASP A 29 -9.59 -10.37 -3.09
N ALA A 30 -10.66 -10.00 -3.79
CA ALA A 30 -10.63 -8.98 -4.84
C ALA A 30 -10.39 -7.58 -4.25
N ILE A 31 -11.05 -7.24 -3.13
CA ILE A 31 -10.85 -5.97 -2.43
C ILE A 31 -9.42 -5.91 -1.87
N HIS A 32 -8.94 -6.97 -1.23
CA HIS A 32 -7.58 -7.03 -0.70
C HIS A 32 -6.53 -6.86 -1.80
N THR A 33 -6.76 -7.50 -2.95
CA THR A 33 -5.90 -7.37 -4.14
C THR A 33 -5.96 -5.96 -4.72
N GLU A 34 -7.13 -5.33 -4.79
CA GLU A 34 -7.27 -3.95 -5.29
C GLU A 34 -6.57 -2.95 -4.36
N VAL A 35 -6.77 -3.06 -3.05
CA VAL A 35 -6.09 -2.23 -2.06
C VAL A 35 -4.58 -2.40 -2.20
N ALA A 36 -4.10 -3.64 -2.31
CA ALA A 36 -2.69 -3.90 -2.52
C ALA A 36 -2.17 -3.33 -3.84
N ALA A 37 -2.95 -3.41 -4.92
CA ALA A 37 -2.58 -2.86 -6.23
C ALA A 37 -2.51 -1.34 -6.19
N HIS A 38 -3.44 -0.71 -5.48
CA HIS A 38 -3.42 0.73 -5.27
C HIS A 38 -2.19 1.17 -4.45
N ILE A 39 -1.87 0.46 -3.36
CA ILE A 39 -0.66 0.71 -2.58
C ILE A 39 0.59 0.51 -3.43
N ASP A 40 0.70 -0.59 -4.16
CA ASP A 40 1.83 -0.91 -5.02
C ASP A 40 2.03 0.19 -6.09
N ASN A 41 0.95 0.61 -6.75
CA ASN A 41 0.99 1.70 -7.72
C ASN A 41 1.36 3.05 -7.09
N GLY A 42 0.79 3.38 -5.93
CA GLY A 42 1.10 4.61 -5.22
C GLY A 42 2.56 4.65 -4.75
N ILE A 43 3.07 3.54 -4.23
CA ILE A 43 4.50 3.35 -3.89
C ILE A 43 5.36 3.54 -5.13
N LYS A 44 4.98 2.99 -6.27
CA LYS A 44 5.74 3.13 -7.51
C LYS A 44 5.78 4.58 -7.99
N GLN A 45 4.63 5.27 -7.95
CA GLN A 45 4.50 6.67 -8.32
C GLN A 45 5.32 7.56 -7.38
N GLU A 46 5.21 7.36 -6.07
CA GLU A 46 5.99 8.13 -5.11
C GLU A 46 7.47 7.79 -5.15
N ALA A 47 7.86 6.53 -5.37
CA ALA A 47 9.27 6.23 -5.60
C ALA A 47 9.82 6.96 -6.82
N ALA A 48 9.05 7.07 -7.91
CA ALA A 48 9.47 7.88 -9.05
C ALA A 48 9.55 9.37 -8.70
N ALA A 49 8.56 9.90 -7.95
CA ALA A 49 8.49 11.30 -7.55
C ALA A 49 9.59 11.72 -6.55
N GLN A 50 9.96 10.82 -5.62
CA GLN A 50 10.95 11.04 -4.58
C GLN A 50 12.39 10.76 -5.05
N GLY A 51 12.62 10.47 -6.33
CA GLY A 51 13.97 10.23 -6.87
C GLY A 51 14.49 8.80 -6.68
N GLY A 52 13.58 7.84 -6.53
CA GLY A 52 13.85 6.41 -6.42
C GLY A 52 13.42 5.82 -5.07
N VAL A 53 13.77 4.56 -4.87
CA VAL A 53 13.42 3.81 -3.64
C VAL A 53 14.05 4.43 -2.39
N GLY A 54 15.30 4.89 -2.49
CA GLY A 54 15.98 5.53 -1.36
C GLY A 54 15.27 6.82 -0.90
N GLY A 55 14.80 7.63 -1.84
CA GLY A 55 14.03 8.85 -1.53
C GLY A 55 12.66 8.53 -0.92
N LEU A 56 11.96 7.52 -1.46
CA LEU A 56 10.70 7.05 -0.88
C LEU A 56 10.88 6.56 0.56
N LEU A 57 11.87 5.69 0.81
CA LEU A 57 12.10 5.14 2.14
C LEU A 57 12.54 6.23 3.12
N SER A 58 13.36 7.18 2.67
CA SER A 58 13.75 8.33 3.50
C SER A 58 12.56 9.24 3.80
N SER A 59 11.64 9.43 2.85
CA SER A 59 10.39 10.19 3.04
C SER A 59 9.46 9.48 4.02
N LEU A 60 9.30 8.17 3.86
CA LEU A 60 8.44 7.34 4.72
C LEU A 60 9.01 7.21 6.15
N ALA A 61 10.34 7.07 6.27
CA ALA A 61 11.05 7.03 7.55
C ALA A 61 11.07 8.41 8.24
N GLY A 62 11.32 9.48 7.49
CA GLY A 62 11.27 10.86 8.00
C GLY A 62 9.87 11.28 8.44
N SER A 63 8.83 10.55 7.99
CA SER A 63 7.44 10.86 8.24
C SER A 63 6.74 9.98 9.27
N LEU A 64 7.49 9.12 9.97
CA LEU A 64 7.03 8.28 11.08
C LEU A 64 6.37 9.09 12.23
N GLY A 65 6.55 10.41 12.30
CA GLY A 65 6.01 11.27 13.36
C GLY A 65 4.71 12.03 13.04
N SER A 66 4.40 12.28 11.76
CA SER A 66 3.26 13.12 11.33
C SER A 66 2.84 12.72 9.91
N GLY A 67 1.55 12.43 9.70
CA GLY A 67 0.98 11.88 8.45
C GLY A 67 1.69 12.28 7.16
N SER A 68 2.36 11.31 6.54
CA SER A 68 3.22 11.54 5.39
C SER A 68 2.48 12.05 4.19
N ASN A 69 3.05 13.03 3.48
CA ASN A 69 2.59 13.46 2.16
C ASN A 69 2.50 12.25 1.22
N VAL A 70 3.44 11.30 1.33
CA VAL A 70 3.44 10.02 0.61
C VAL A 70 2.25 9.16 1.02
N THR A 71 2.04 8.97 2.33
CA THR A 71 0.90 8.21 2.85
C THR A 71 -0.43 8.81 2.39
N ASN A 72 -0.57 10.13 2.45
CA ASN A 72 -1.75 10.84 1.99
C ASN A 72 -1.94 10.73 0.47
N ALA A 73 -0.86 10.76 -0.31
CA ALA A 73 -0.91 10.57 -1.76
C ALA A 73 -1.34 9.14 -2.13
N ILE A 74 -0.81 8.13 -1.45
CA ILE A 74 -1.17 6.71 -1.67
C ILE A 74 -2.57 6.40 -1.14
N THR A 75 -2.98 7.03 -0.03
CA THR A 75 -4.35 6.88 0.50
C THR A 75 -5.35 7.64 -0.35
N GLY A 76 -4.91 8.73 -0.98
CA GLY A 76 -5.68 9.56 -1.89
C GLY A 76 -6.14 8.78 -3.11
N GLY A 77 -7.45 8.62 -3.25
CA GLY A 77 -8.04 7.90 -4.37
C GLY A 77 -8.27 6.40 -4.11
N LEU A 78 -7.73 5.81 -3.03
CA LEU A 78 -8.03 4.44 -2.65
C LEU A 78 -9.52 4.29 -2.31
N ALA A 79 -10.00 5.14 -1.40
CA ALA A 79 -11.41 5.11 -0.97
C ALA A 79 -12.36 5.32 -2.16
N ALA A 80 -12.00 6.22 -3.09
CA ALA A 80 -12.76 6.46 -4.31
C ALA A 80 -12.75 5.25 -5.26
N SER A 81 -11.60 4.58 -5.41
CA SER A 81 -11.47 3.39 -6.25
C SER A 81 -12.30 2.24 -5.71
N LEU A 82 -12.26 2.02 -4.39
CA LEU A 82 -13.03 0.98 -3.71
C LEU A 82 -14.53 1.25 -3.77
N ALA A 83 -14.95 2.48 -3.52
CA ALA A 83 -16.34 2.88 -3.65
C ALA A 83 -16.84 2.71 -5.09
N SER A 84 -16.02 3.06 -6.10
CA SER A 84 -16.42 2.97 -7.51
C SER A 84 -16.39 1.55 -8.08
N LYS A 85 -15.40 0.72 -7.68
CA LYS A 85 -15.24 -0.65 -8.20
C LYS A 85 -16.13 -1.66 -7.50
N PHE A 86 -16.22 -1.56 -6.17
CA PHE A 86 -16.89 -2.56 -5.33
C PHE A 86 -18.18 -2.03 -4.70
N GLY A 87 -18.52 -0.75 -4.91
CA GLY A 87 -19.71 -0.15 -4.30
C GLY A 87 -19.61 -0.03 -2.77
N LEU A 88 -18.40 -0.05 -2.21
CA LEU A 88 -18.22 -0.03 -0.76
C LEU A 88 -18.69 1.31 -0.15
N PRO A 89 -19.36 1.28 1.01
CA PRO A 89 -19.84 2.49 1.65
C PRO A 89 -18.67 3.33 2.20
N PRO A 90 -18.83 4.66 2.31
CA PRO A 90 -17.78 5.58 2.77
C PRO A 90 -17.16 5.20 4.12
N ALA A 91 -17.95 4.62 5.03
CA ALA A 91 -17.47 4.14 6.33
C ALA A 91 -16.42 3.04 6.19
N VAL A 92 -16.64 2.07 5.30
CA VAL A 92 -15.74 0.94 5.06
C VAL A 92 -14.51 1.40 4.31
N THR A 93 -14.69 2.18 3.24
CA THR A 93 -13.56 2.73 2.48
C THR A 93 -12.72 3.67 3.32
N GLY A 94 -13.35 4.41 4.24
CA GLY A 94 -12.69 5.27 5.22
C GLY A 94 -11.89 4.47 6.25
N ALA A 95 -12.44 3.36 6.75
CA ALA A 95 -11.73 2.46 7.65
C ALA A 95 -10.51 1.81 6.97
N ILE A 96 -10.64 1.34 5.72
CA ILE A 96 -9.52 0.82 4.91
C ILE A 96 -8.46 1.90 4.70
N ALA A 97 -8.87 3.11 4.32
CA ALA A 97 -7.97 4.26 4.16
C ALA A 97 -7.26 4.62 5.48
N GLY A 98 -7.95 4.55 6.61
CA GLY A 98 -7.39 4.79 7.95
C GLY A 98 -6.43 3.70 8.42
N ALA A 99 -6.56 2.48 7.89
CA ALA A 99 -5.65 1.35 8.11
C ALA A 99 -4.37 1.43 7.24
N LEU A 100 -4.40 2.19 6.15
CA LEU A 100 -3.30 2.32 5.19
C LEU A 100 -2.00 2.87 5.79
N PRO A 101 -2.01 3.92 6.63
CA PRO A 101 -0.81 4.37 7.33
C PRO A 101 -0.11 3.23 8.07
N GLY A 102 -0.85 2.37 8.77
CA GLY A 102 -0.28 1.22 9.47
C GLY A 102 0.35 0.18 8.53
N ILE A 103 -0.24 -0.04 7.35
CA ILE A 103 0.33 -0.93 6.32
C ILE A 103 1.62 -0.35 5.75
N LEU A 104 1.63 0.94 5.41
CA LEU A 104 2.80 1.63 4.88
C LEU A 104 3.93 1.71 5.91
N GLN A 105 3.61 1.86 7.19
CA GLN A 105 4.56 1.80 8.28
C GLN A 105 5.24 0.43 8.39
N LYS A 106 4.44 -0.65 8.36
CA LYS A 106 4.97 -2.02 8.31
C LYS A 106 5.83 -2.23 7.07
N PHE A 107 5.40 -1.72 5.92
CA PHE A 107 6.15 -1.78 4.66
C PHE A 107 7.51 -1.08 4.77
N ALA A 108 7.54 0.15 5.28
CA ALA A 108 8.77 0.92 5.51
C ALA A 108 9.74 0.18 6.42
N HIS A 109 9.19 -0.39 7.50
CA HIS A 109 9.97 -1.13 8.48
C HIS A 109 10.60 -2.37 7.83
N LYS A 110 9.81 -3.17 7.10
CA LYS A 110 10.31 -4.33 6.35
C LYS A 110 11.38 -3.94 5.32
N ALA A 111 11.12 -2.88 4.55
CA ALA A 111 12.06 -2.38 3.55
C ALA A 111 13.40 -1.89 4.13
N ASN A 112 13.44 -1.52 5.42
CA ASN A 112 14.67 -1.14 6.11
C ASN A 112 15.20 -2.23 7.05
N ASP A 113 14.52 -3.38 7.17
CA ASP A 113 14.94 -4.46 8.06
C ASP A 113 15.92 -5.39 7.33
N PRO A 114 17.21 -5.45 7.73
CA PRO A 114 18.18 -6.34 7.12
C PRO A 114 17.89 -7.83 7.33
N ASN A 115 16.95 -8.19 8.21
CA ASN A 115 16.53 -9.57 8.47
C ASN A 115 15.26 -9.95 7.69
N ASP A 116 14.54 -8.99 7.08
CA ASP A 116 13.32 -9.24 6.32
C ASP A 116 13.58 -9.14 4.80
N ASN A 117 13.67 -10.31 4.15
CA ASN A 117 13.89 -10.39 2.70
C ASN A 117 12.59 -10.29 1.88
N SER A 118 11.44 -10.05 2.52
CA SER A 118 10.12 -10.07 1.87
C SER A 118 9.85 -8.79 1.09
N VAL A 119 10.30 -7.66 1.65
CA VAL A 119 10.24 -6.33 1.03
C VAL A 119 11.60 -5.71 1.25
N THR A 120 12.41 -5.66 0.20
CA THR A 120 13.73 -5.01 0.23
C THR A 120 13.75 -3.82 -0.75
N PRO A 121 14.66 -2.86 -0.57
CA PRO A 121 14.80 -1.75 -1.51
C PRO A 121 15.05 -2.24 -2.94
N GLU A 122 15.80 -3.34 -3.08
CA GLU A 122 16.05 -4.02 -4.35
C GLU A 122 14.78 -4.60 -4.97
N SER A 123 13.90 -5.24 -4.17
CA SER A 123 12.63 -5.78 -4.65
C SER A 123 11.66 -4.69 -5.15
N ILE A 124 11.68 -3.52 -4.49
CA ILE A 124 10.91 -2.35 -4.90
C ILE A 124 11.51 -1.77 -6.18
N GLN A 125 12.83 -1.64 -6.23
CA GLN A 125 13.56 -1.17 -7.41
C GLN A 125 13.35 -2.10 -8.59
N SER A 126 13.34 -3.42 -8.39
CA SER A 126 13.03 -4.40 -9.44
C SER A 126 11.59 -4.25 -9.93
N SER A 127 10.65 -3.94 -9.03
CA SER A 127 9.24 -3.72 -9.38
C SER A 127 9.03 -2.41 -10.16
N LEU A 128 9.88 -1.41 -9.93
CA LEU A 128 9.94 -0.14 -10.67
C LEU A 128 10.67 -0.30 -12.02
N GLY A 129 11.84 -0.92 -12.00
CA GLY A 129 12.70 -1.15 -13.16
C GLY A 129 12.08 -2.10 -14.19
N GLY A 130 11.18 -2.99 -13.75
CA GLY A 130 10.35 -3.81 -14.65
C GLY A 130 9.41 -2.99 -15.55
N LEU A 131 9.02 -1.77 -15.13
CA LEU A 131 8.30 -0.83 -16.00
C LEU A 131 9.23 -0.05 -16.94
N GLY A 132 10.50 0.13 -16.56
CA GLY A 132 11.52 0.82 -17.37
C GLY A 132 12.11 -0.03 -18.51
N GLY A 133 11.92 -1.36 -18.49
CA GLY A 133 12.41 -2.28 -19.53
C GLY A 133 11.55 -2.36 -20.80
N LEU A 134 10.36 -1.75 -20.82
CA LEU A 134 9.42 -1.81 -21.95
C LEU A 134 9.58 -0.66 -22.98
N PHE A 135 10.61 0.19 -22.84
CA PHE A 135 10.91 1.29 -23.77
C PHE A 135 12.28 1.13 -24.46
N LYS A 136 12.68 -0.08 -24.84
CA LYS A 136 13.92 -0.30 -25.60
C LYS A 136 13.70 -0.88 -26.99
#